data_AF-A0A9X1ZGY9-F1
#
_entry.id   AF-A0A9X1ZGY9-F1
#
_cell.length_a   1.000
_cell.length_b   1.000
_cell.length_c   1.000
_cell.angle_alpha   90.00
_cell.angle_beta   90.00
_cell.angle_gamma   90.00
#
_symmetry.space_group_name_H-M   'P 1'
#
loop_
_entity.id
_entity.type
_entity.pdbx_description
1 polymer ?
#
loop_
_entity_poly.entity_id
_entity_poly.type
_entity_poly.pdbx_seq_one_letter_code
_entity_poly.pdbx_strand_id
1 'polypeptide(L)'
;MKYVPAMVLGLIAAGLPAVTFSIAASYSPLLSYLIEVEGLNSNSPEWLLVILQDSAITLLSAVAIVFIYRRLLSQFPFNWLAIILMQLPLSLLVIEVNGLPIDFANLYELSKSLPTLINVIAIVLIYKLFKLIDNKQATVNSGL
;
A
#
# COMPACT_ATOMS: atom_id res chain seq x y z
N MET A 1 11.19 -10.81 -22.50
CA MET A 1 10.97 -11.45 -21.19
C MET A 1 9.58 -11.07 -20.66
N LYS A 2 8.68 -12.03 -20.42
CA LYS A 2 7.24 -11.76 -20.20
C LYS A 2 6.88 -11.01 -18.90
N TYR A 3 7.76 -11.03 -17.88
CA TYR A 3 7.48 -10.46 -16.55
C TYR A 3 8.24 -9.16 -16.25
N VAL A 4 9.07 -8.68 -17.18
CA VAL A 4 9.84 -7.45 -16.98
C VAL A 4 8.96 -6.23 -16.66
N PRO A 5 7.81 -6.00 -17.33
CA PRO A 5 6.96 -4.87 -16.99
C PRO A 5 6.42 -4.90 -15.56
N ALA A 6 6.17 -6.10 -15.02
CA ALA A 6 5.73 -6.25 -13.64
C ALA A 6 6.82 -5.80 -12.66
N MET A 7 8.06 -6.25 -12.88
CA MET A 7 9.20 -5.84 -12.06
C MET A 7 9.48 -4.33 -12.16
N VAL A 8 9.36 -3.74 -13.36
CA VAL A 8 9.52 -2.29 -13.58
C VAL A 8 8.45 -1.51 -12.83
N LEU A 9 7.17 -1.90 -12.90
CA LEU A 9 6.13 -1.26 -12.11
C LEU A 9 6.36 -1.41 -10.61
N GLY A 10 6.88 -2.56 -10.16
CA GLY A 10 7.26 -2.75 -8.75
C GLY A 10 8.33 -1.77 -8.29
N LEU A 11 9.34 -1.50 -9.12
CA LEU A 11 10.36 -0.49 -8.83
C LEU A 11 9.78 0.93 -8.79
N ILE A 12 8.88 1.26 -9.72
CA ILE A 12 8.15 2.54 -9.71
C ILE A 12 7.32 2.66 -8.44
N ALA A 13 6.61 1.60 -8.06
CA ALA A 13 5.84 1.52 -6.83
C ALA A 13 6.69 1.73 -5.58
N ALA A 14 7.91 1.20 -5.55
CA ALA A 14 8.85 1.39 -4.45
C ALA A 14 9.36 2.84 -4.35
N GLY A 15 9.51 3.53 -5.48
CA GLY A 15 9.96 4.93 -5.52
C GLY A 15 8.87 5.97 -5.21
N LEU A 16 7.60 5.66 -5.47
CA LEU A 16 6.47 6.59 -5.26
C LEU A 16 6.37 7.10 -3.80
N PRO A 17 6.44 6.23 -2.76
CA PRO A 17 6.39 6.66 -1.37
C PRO A 17 7.46 7.69 -1.02
N ALA A 18 8.71 7.49 -1.47
CA ALA A 18 9.82 8.41 -1.17
C ALA A 18 9.56 9.84 -1.72
N VAL A 19 9.05 9.93 -2.95
CA VAL A 19 8.68 11.22 -3.55
C VAL A 19 7.47 11.83 -2.83
N THR A 20 6.48 11.00 -2.48
CA THR A 20 5.25 11.44 -1.82
C THR A 20 5.54 11.99 -0.43
N PHE A 21 6.41 11.34 0.34
CA PHE A 21 6.85 11.82 1.65
C PHE A 21 7.67 13.10 1.56
N SER A 22 8.55 13.26 0.57
CA SER A 22 9.28 14.51 0.36
C SER A 22 8.35 15.71 0.13
N ILE A 23 7.24 15.51 -0.57
CA ILE A 23 6.25 16.55 -0.84
C ILE A 23 5.35 16.75 0.40
N ALA A 24 4.88 15.66 1.01
CA ALA A 24 4.02 15.70 2.18
C ALA A 24 4.70 16.33 3.40
N ALA A 25 6.00 16.12 3.60
CA ALA A 25 6.74 16.74 4.70
C ALA A 25 6.66 18.28 4.68
N SER A 26 6.50 18.90 3.50
CA SER A 26 6.39 20.36 3.36
C SER A 26 4.97 20.89 3.55
N TYR A 27 3.94 20.04 3.48
CA TYR A 27 2.53 20.48 3.43
C TYR A 27 1.54 19.56 4.17
N SER A 28 1.99 18.67 5.05
CA SER A 28 1.13 17.65 5.68
C SER A 28 0.16 18.30 6.68
N PRO A 29 -1.15 18.37 6.37
CA PRO A 29 -2.12 18.98 7.30
C PRO A 29 -2.28 18.16 8.57
N LEU A 30 -2.09 16.83 8.47
CA LEU A 30 -2.13 15.94 9.63
C LEU A 30 -0.95 16.16 10.57
N LEU A 31 0.24 16.43 10.02
CA LEU A 31 1.40 16.74 10.86
C LEU A 31 1.20 18.07 11.59
N SER A 32 0.72 19.10 10.89
CA SER A 32 0.37 20.38 11.53
C SER A 32 -0.68 20.20 12.63
N TYR A 33 -1.73 19.43 12.35
CA TYR A 33 -2.76 19.09 13.35
C TYR A 33 -2.16 18.39 14.58
N LEU A 34 -1.34 17.36 14.41
CA LEU A 34 -0.75 16.63 15.53
C LEU A 34 0.15 17.50 16.41
N ILE A 35 0.84 18.49 15.83
CA ILE A 35 1.68 19.43 16.58
C ILE A 35 0.84 20.39 17.42
N GLU A 36 -0.36 20.75 16.95
CA GLU A 36 -1.27 21.69 17.62
C GLU A 36 -2.14 21.04 18.71
N VAL A 37 -2.24 19.70 18.73
CA VAL A 37 -3.03 18.98 19.74
C VAL A 37 -2.33 19.02 21.10
N GLU A 38 -2.91 19.79 22.03
CA GLU A 38 -2.46 19.81 23.42
C GLU A 38 -2.65 18.43 24.09
N GLY A 39 -1.63 17.96 24.80
CA GLY A 39 -1.70 16.71 25.56
C GLY A 39 -1.59 15.42 24.73
N LEU A 40 -1.13 15.52 23.48
CA LEU A 40 -0.86 14.35 22.64
C LEU A 40 0.09 13.38 23.36
N ASN A 41 -0.34 12.13 23.51
CA ASN A 41 0.43 11.06 24.15
C ASN A 41 0.36 9.77 23.33
N SER A 42 1.02 8.69 23.76
CA SER A 42 1.09 7.45 22.98
C SER A 42 -0.24 6.70 22.81
N ASN A 43 -1.26 7.00 23.61
CA ASN A 43 -2.60 6.41 23.55
C ASN A 43 -3.65 7.37 23.00
N SER A 44 -3.23 8.50 22.45
CA SER A 44 -4.09 9.49 21.80
C SER A 44 -4.84 8.90 20.60
N PRO A 45 -6.17 9.08 20.48
CA PRO A 45 -6.94 8.61 19.33
C PRO A 45 -6.52 9.27 18.01
N GLU A 46 -5.84 10.41 18.06
CA GLU A 46 -5.29 11.11 16.90
C GLU A 46 -4.36 10.21 16.07
N TRP A 47 -3.69 9.23 16.69
CA TRP A 47 -2.87 8.23 15.98
C TRP A 47 -3.69 7.34 15.03
N LEU A 48 -5.01 7.20 15.24
CA LEU A 48 -5.90 6.50 14.30
C LEU A 48 -6.02 7.23 12.96
N LEU A 49 -5.92 8.56 12.96
CA LEU A 49 -5.92 9.35 11.73
C LEU A 49 -4.66 9.09 10.91
N VAL A 50 -3.51 8.93 11.57
CA VAL A 50 -2.24 8.55 10.94
C VAL A 50 -2.37 7.17 10.30
N ILE A 51 -2.91 6.19 11.04
CA ILE A 51 -3.17 4.84 10.52
C ILE A 51 -4.03 4.91 9.26
N LEU A 52 -5.14 5.65 9.33
CA LEU A 52 -6.08 5.75 8.24
C LEU A 52 -5.44 6.40 7.01
N GLN A 53 -4.78 7.54 7.18
CA GLN A 53 -4.15 8.28 6.09
C GLN A 53 -3.08 7.43 5.40
N ASP A 54 -2.12 6.89 6.14
CA ASP A 54 -0.97 6.18 5.57
C ASP A 54 -1.39 4.87 4.90
N SER A 55 -2.33 4.14 5.53
CA SER A 55 -2.90 2.92 4.96
C SER A 55 -3.72 3.22 3.70
N ALA A 56 -4.51 4.29 3.69
CA ALA A 56 -5.33 4.66 2.54
C ALA A 56 -4.46 5.06 1.34
N ILE A 57 -3.43 5.89 1.55
CA ILE A 57 -2.49 6.29 0.49
C ILE A 57 -1.82 5.05 -0.13
N THR A 58 -1.37 4.13 0.73
CA THR A 58 -0.73 2.89 0.32
C THR A 58 -1.67 2.02 -0.52
N LEU A 59 -2.89 1.79 -0.04
CA LEU A 59 -3.88 0.96 -0.73
C LEU A 59 -4.34 1.59 -2.05
N LEU A 60 -4.57 2.90 -2.08
CA LEU A 60 -4.92 3.62 -3.31
C LEU A 60 -3.79 3.55 -4.34
N SER A 61 -2.54 3.69 -3.91
CA SER A 61 -1.37 3.55 -4.78
C SER A 61 -1.29 2.12 -5.35
N ALA A 62 -1.49 1.10 -4.52
CA ALA A 62 -1.53 -0.29 -4.95
C ALA A 62 -2.69 -0.55 -5.94
N VAL A 63 -3.87 0.03 -5.71
CA VAL A 63 -5.00 0.00 -6.66
C VAL A 63 -4.59 0.60 -8.00
N ALA A 64 -3.99 1.79 -8.00
CA ALA A 64 -3.55 2.45 -9.22
C ALA A 64 -2.54 1.58 -10.00
N ILE A 65 -1.52 1.03 -9.32
CA ILE A 65 -0.49 0.18 -9.96
C ILE A 65 -1.11 -1.08 -10.55
N VAL A 66 -1.93 -1.81 -9.78
CA VAL A 66 -2.56 -3.06 -10.24
C VAL A 66 -3.52 -2.77 -11.40
N PHE A 67 -4.28 -1.67 -11.32
CA PHE A 67 -5.18 -1.25 -12.38
C PHE A 67 -4.42 -0.88 -13.66
N ILE A 68 -3.36 -0.08 -13.54
CA ILE A 68 -2.47 0.30 -14.66
C ILE A 68 -1.90 -0.95 -15.32
N TYR A 69 -1.37 -1.89 -14.53
CA TYR A 69 -0.81 -3.13 -15.06
C TYR A 69 -1.88 -3.95 -15.80
N ARG A 70 -3.06 -4.13 -15.20
CA ARG A 70 -4.14 -4.90 -15.82
C ARG A 70 -4.68 -4.24 -17.09
N ARG A 71 -4.80 -2.91 -17.11
CA ARG A 71 -5.46 -2.17 -18.20
C ARG A 71 -4.52 -1.78 -19.33
N LEU A 72 -3.36 -1.20 -19.02
CA LEU A 72 -2.41 -0.70 -20.02
C LEU A 72 -1.41 -1.77 -20.48
N LEU A 73 -1.13 -2.76 -19.63
CA LEU A 73 -0.19 -3.85 -19.91
C LEU A 73 -0.91 -5.20 -20.05
N SER A 74 -2.13 -5.19 -20.60
CA SER A 74 -3.01 -6.36 -20.75
C SER A 74 -2.43 -7.52 -21.57
N GLN A 75 -1.45 -7.24 -22.43
CA GLN A 75 -0.69 -8.24 -23.19
C GLN A 75 0.27 -9.09 -22.33
N PHE A 76 0.55 -8.66 -21.10
CA PHE A 76 1.44 -9.34 -20.16
C PHE A 76 0.66 -10.18 -19.14
N PRO A 77 1.29 -11.24 -18.58
CA PRO A 77 0.60 -12.15 -17.67
C PRO A 77 0.15 -11.43 -16.38
N PHE A 78 -1.15 -11.52 -16.08
CA PHE A 78 -1.75 -11.07 -14.81
C PHE A 78 -2.00 -12.27 -13.88
N ASN A 79 -0.92 -12.79 -13.29
CA ASN A 79 -0.94 -13.97 -12.42
C ASN A 79 -0.12 -13.73 -11.14
N TRP A 80 -0.12 -14.71 -10.24
CA TRP A 80 0.59 -14.63 -8.96
C TRP A 80 2.06 -14.23 -9.09
N LEU A 81 2.77 -14.77 -10.08
CA LEU A 81 4.19 -14.46 -10.28
C LEU A 81 4.40 -12.98 -10.63
N ALA A 82 3.59 -12.41 -11.52
CA ALA A 82 3.66 -10.98 -11.85
C ALA A 82 3.39 -10.09 -10.63
N ILE A 83 2.40 -10.45 -9.81
CA ILE A 83 2.05 -9.71 -8.59
C ILE A 83 3.17 -9.78 -7.55
N ILE A 84 3.77 -10.95 -7.35
CA ILE A 84 4.91 -11.10 -6.43
C ILE A 84 6.10 -10.27 -6.91
N LEU A 85 6.38 -10.27 -8.22
CA LEU A 85 7.46 -9.45 -8.79
C LEU A 85 7.18 -7.94 -8.69
N MET A 86 5.91 -7.51 -8.73
CA MET A 86 5.53 -6.13 -8.45
C MET A 86 5.67 -5.78 -6.96
N GLN A 87 5.30 -6.70 -6.06
CA GLN A 87 5.33 -6.46 -4.61
C GLN A 87 6.75 -6.48 -4.03
N LEU A 88 7.62 -7.35 -4.52
CA LEU A 88 8.95 -7.59 -3.96
C LEU A 88 9.80 -6.32 -3.77
N PRO A 89 9.98 -5.45 -4.79
CA PRO A 89 10.79 -4.24 -4.64
C PRO A 89 10.23 -3.30 -3.58
N LEU A 90 8.91 -3.14 -3.51
CA LEU A 90 8.25 -2.32 -2.50
C LEU A 90 8.45 -2.89 -1.09
N SER A 91 8.20 -4.19 -0.91
CA SER A 91 8.36 -4.85 0.39
C SER A 91 9.80 -4.79 0.89
N LEU A 92 10.79 -5.03 0.02
CA LEU A 92 12.20 -4.96 0.38
C LEU A 92 12.59 -3.55 0.83
N LEU A 93 12.21 -2.53 0.06
CA LEU A 93 12.51 -1.13 0.40
C LEU A 93 11.84 -0.72 1.72
N VAL A 94 10.58 -1.08 1.92
CA VAL A 94 9.84 -0.76 3.16
C VAL A 94 10.49 -1.41 4.37
N ILE A 95 10.91 -2.68 4.26
CA ILE A 95 11.60 -3.41 5.33
C ILE A 95 12.99 -2.82 5.59
N GLU A 96 13.71 -2.41 4.55
CA GLU A 96 15.04 -1.81 4.68
C GLU A 96 14.98 -0.44 5.36
N VAL A 97 14.03 0.41 4.97
CA VAL A 97 13.91 1.79 5.47
C VAL A 97 13.28 1.85 6.87
N ASN A 98 12.18 1.11 7.09
CA ASN A 98 11.40 1.21 8.33
C ASN A 98 11.68 0.06 9.31
N GLY A 99 12.39 -0.98 8.88
CA GLY A 99 12.41 -2.26 9.59
C GLY A 99 11.06 -2.97 9.50
N LEU A 100 10.90 -3.99 10.33
CA LEU A 100 9.59 -4.57 10.66
C LEU A 100 9.20 -4.10 12.07
N PRO A 101 8.59 -2.91 12.21
CA PRO A 101 8.00 -2.50 13.49
C PRO A 101 6.82 -3.42 13.75
N ILE A 102 7.02 -4.42 14.60
CA ILE A 102 5.97 -5.28 15.12
C ILE A 102 5.81 -4.93 16.59
N ASP A 103 5.23 -3.75 16.82
CA ASP A 103 4.84 -3.30 18.16
C ASP A 103 3.41 -2.74 18.11
N PHE A 104 2.57 -3.27 19.00
CA PHE A 104 1.16 -2.94 19.13
C PHE A 104 0.80 -2.53 20.56
N ALA A 105 1.79 -2.17 21.38
CA ALA A 105 1.59 -1.86 22.79
C ALA A 105 0.69 -0.64 23.05
N ASN A 106 0.70 0.34 22.13
CA ASN A 106 -0.11 1.55 22.22
C ASN A 106 -0.48 2.06 20.81
N LEU A 107 -1.32 3.10 20.74
CA LEU A 107 -1.82 3.63 19.47
C LEU A 107 -0.71 4.27 18.62
N TYR A 108 0.29 4.87 19.23
CA TYR A 108 1.44 5.43 18.52
C TYR A 108 2.25 4.33 17.82
N GLU A 109 2.60 3.25 18.50
CA GLU A 109 3.33 2.12 17.88
C GLU A 109 2.46 1.39 16.85
N LEU A 110 1.16 1.23 17.12
CA LEU A 110 0.19 0.73 16.14
C LEU A 110 0.18 1.59 14.86
N SER A 111 0.32 2.92 15.00
CA SER A 111 0.36 3.85 13.87
C SER A 111 1.56 3.72 12.96
N LYS A 112 2.66 3.14 13.44
CA LYS A 112 3.83 2.79 12.63
C LYS A 112 3.72 1.38 12.07
N SER A 113 3.35 0.43 12.92
CA SER A 113 3.33 -1.00 12.60
C SER A 113 2.30 -1.34 11.53
N LEU A 114 1.05 -0.85 11.67
CA LEU A 114 -0.04 -1.27 10.79
C LEU A 114 0.14 -0.78 9.33
N PRO A 115 0.44 0.51 9.06
CA PRO A 115 0.67 0.96 7.69
C PRO A 115 1.90 0.31 7.06
N THR A 116 2.94 -0.01 7.85
CA THR A 116 4.12 -0.73 7.36
C THR A 116 3.77 -2.14 6.91
N LEU A 117 3.00 -2.87 7.73
CA LEU A 117 2.51 -4.21 7.36
C LEU A 117 1.63 -4.16 6.10
N ILE A 118 0.73 -3.17 6.01
CA ILE A 118 -0.10 -2.98 4.81
C ILE A 118 0.77 -2.72 3.59
N ASN A 119 1.78 -1.86 3.66
CA ASN A 119 2.73 -1.61 2.57
C ASN A 119 3.42 -2.88 2.06
N VAL A 120 3.84 -3.77 2.97
CA VAL A 120 4.53 -5.02 2.62
C VAL A 120 3.64 -6.01 1.84
N ILE A 121 2.30 -5.87 1.91
CA ILE A 121 1.35 -6.80 1.25
C ILE A 121 0.30 -6.12 0.35
N ALA A 122 0.35 -4.80 0.17
CA ALA A 122 -0.73 -4.03 -0.44
C ALA A 122 -1.09 -4.50 -1.86
N ILE A 123 -0.10 -4.70 -2.73
CA ILE A 123 -0.32 -5.11 -4.13
C ILE A 123 -0.94 -6.51 -4.17
N VAL A 124 -0.51 -7.40 -3.27
CA VAL A 124 -1.09 -8.75 -3.11
C VAL A 124 -2.55 -8.69 -2.64
N LEU A 125 -2.85 -7.85 -1.65
CA LEU A 125 -4.23 -7.65 -1.15
C LEU A 125 -5.15 -7.15 -2.26
N ILE A 126 -4.72 -6.12 -3.00
CA ILE A 126 -5.50 -5.55 -4.10
C ILE A 126 -5.70 -6.59 -5.21
N TYR A 127 -4.68 -7.35 -5.59
CA TYR A 127 -4.83 -8.42 -6.57
C TYR A 127 -5.84 -9.49 -6.15
N LYS A 128 -5.83 -9.90 -4.87
CA LYS A 128 -6.84 -10.83 -4.35
C LYS A 128 -8.25 -10.25 -4.46
N LEU A 129 -8.44 -8.98 -4.12
CA LEU A 129 -9.72 -8.29 -4.26
C LEU A 129 -10.20 -8.27 -5.72
N PHE A 130 -9.32 -7.94 -6.66
CA PHE A 130 -9.64 -7.98 -8.10
C PHE A 130 -10.08 -9.38 -8.55
N LYS A 131 -9.38 -10.44 -8.13
CA LYS A 131 -9.77 -11.81 -8.45
C LYS A 131 -11.12 -12.21 -7.84
N LEU A 132 -11.40 -11.79 -6.61
CA LEU A 132 -12.69 -12.06 -5.97
C LEU A 132 -13.85 -11.37 -6.73
N ILE A 133 -13.64 -10.13 -7.17
CA ILE A 133 -14.64 -9.39 -7.95
C ILE A 133 -14.86 -10.05 -9.31
N ASP A 134 -13.79 -10.41 -10.03
CA ASP A 134 -13.89 -11.09 -11.33
C ASP A 134 -14.63 -12.44 -11.21
N ASN A 135 -14.30 -13.24 -10.19
CA ASN A 135 -14.95 -14.52 -9.93
C ASN A 135 -16.45 -14.34 -9.67
N LYS A 136 -16.85 -13.31 -8.90
CA LYS A 136 -18.25 -13.02 -8.62
C LYS A 136 -19.02 -12.58 -9.86
N GLN A 137 -18.39 -11.83 -10.76
CA GLN A 137 -18.99 -11.46 -12.04
C GLN A 137 -19.16 -12.68 -12.96
N ALA A 138 -18.18 -13.59 -12.97
CA ALA A 138 -18.26 -14.83 -13.72
C ALA A 138 -19.43 -15.72 -13.25
N THR A 139 -19.63 -15.86 -11.93
CA THR A 139 -20.76 -16.62 -11.38
C THR A 139 -22.11 -16.00 -11.75
N VAL A 140 -22.26 -14.67 -11.63
CA VAL A 140 -23.50 -13.97 -11.99
C VAL A 140 -23.81 -14.09 -13.48
N ASN A 141 -22.81 -13.97 -14.35
CA ASN A 141 -22.99 -14.09 -15.81
C ASN A 141 -23.22 -15.54 -16.26
N SER A 142 -22.83 -16.54 -15.46
CA SER A 142 -23.06 -17.95 -15.76
C SER A 142 -24.46 -18.47 -15.40
N GLY A 143 -25.34 -17.63 -14.83
CA GLY A 143 -26.74 -17.98 -14.59
C GLY A 143 -26.95 -19.07 -13.52
N LEU A 144 -26.04 -19.14 -12.53
CA LEU A 144 -26.25 -19.83 -11.25
C LEU A 144 -26.63 -18.80 -10.18
#